data_AF-A0A370DKU4-F1
#
_entry.id   AF-A0A370DKU4-F1
#
_cell.length_a   1.000
_cell.length_b   1.000
_cell.length_c   1.000
_cell.angle_alpha   90.00
_cell.angle_beta   90.00
_cell.angle_gamma   90.00
#
_symmetry.space_group_name_H-M   'P 1'
#
loop_
_entity.id
_entity.type
_entity.pdbx_description
1 polymer ?
#
loop_
_entity_poly.entity_id
_entity_poly.type
_entity_poly.pdbx_seq_one_letter_code
_entity_poly.pdbx_strand_id
1 'polypeptide(L)'
;MRLIVAENLEKTYSAGENEVTAITRADFNIDSSAFVSFVGPSGSGKSTLLNMIGCLDRPSGGKLRVLDTDVTTLDRKRGAAFRAKHIGFIFQDFNLIPVLTVFENIEYPLIMVQKWPAGKRRKRVNEMLEAVDMTDQAYKLPSELSGGQKQRVAIARALATHAKLILADEPTANLDHATAYRKLINIEPNGDKKAFVLYTVKKGNDKMLALFLDPPSEKGRATLRLADNMWLYIPDVGRPLRITSLQSVVGGVFNNSDIMRLDFSAEYHAESVKREGGAYLLELKAKSNSVAYDRLRMWVDQEALVPIRIEAYAASGLLIKTLNYSKVKDFGNGIVRPAMLETDSPLHKGYKSVMLFSGVRPRDLSDEVFSLSFMSKAGELRE
;
A
#
# COMPACT_ATOMS: atom_id res chain seq x y z
N MET A 1 -8.56 32.18 -1.81
CA MET A 1 -9.21 32.17 -3.13
C MET A 1 -9.48 30.71 -3.46
N ARG A 2 -10.70 30.35 -3.84
CA ARG A 2 -11.08 28.95 -4.05
C ARG A 2 -10.39 28.40 -5.30
N LEU A 3 -9.52 27.40 -5.12
CA LEU A 3 -8.75 26.76 -6.18
C LEU A 3 -9.57 25.69 -6.91
N ILE A 4 -10.34 24.92 -6.15
CA ILE A 4 -11.23 23.86 -6.65
C ILE A 4 -12.61 24.09 -6.05
N VAL A 5 -13.63 24.04 -6.90
CA VAL A 5 -15.05 24.14 -6.52
C VAL A 5 -15.80 23.02 -7.21
N ALA A 6 -16.38 22.12 -6.43
CA ALA A 6 -17.26 21.07 -6.89
C ALA A 6 -18.69 21.36 -6.40
N GLU A 7 -19.65 21.34 -7.31
CA GLU A 7 -21.07 21.58 -7.03
C GLU A 7 -21.90 20.44 -7.60
N ASN A 8 -22.59 19.69 -6.74
CA ASN A 8 -23.38 18.50 -7.07
C ASN A 8 -22.62 17.54 -8.00
N LEU A 9 -21.31 17.37 -7.79
CA LEU A 9 -20.46 16.61 -8.69
C LEU A 9 -20.87 15.14 -8.70
N GLU A 10 -21.04 14.58 -9.90
CA GLU A 10 -21.47 13.20 -10.08
C GLU A 10 -20.61 12.47 -11.10
N LYS A 11 -20.39 11.17 -10.87
CA LYS A 11 -19.75 10.30 -11.84
C LYS A 11 -20.36 8.91 -11.81
N THR A 12 -20.84 8.49 -12.96
CA THR A 12 -21.36 7.15 -13.21
C THR A 12 -20.59 6.54 -14.38
N TYR A 13 -20.12 5.31 -14.19
CA TYR A 13 -19.51 4.50 -15.23
C TYR A 13 -20.54 3.48 -15.72
N SER A 14 -20.74 3.43 -17.03
CA SER A 14 -21.59 2.42 -17.67
C SER A 14 -20.71 1.34 -18.27
N ALA A 15 -20.90 0.09 -17.87
CA ALA A 15 -20.21 -1.08 -18.39
C ALA A 15 -21.26 -2.10 -18.88
N GLY A 16 -21.62 -2.01 -20.17
CA GLY A 16 -22.73 -2.80 -20.72
C GLY A 16 -24.06 -2.37 -20.11
N GLU A 17 -24.80 -3.31 -19.52
CA GLU A 17 -26.09 -3.05 -18.85
C GLU A 17 -25.94 -2.57 -17.40
N ASN A 18 -24.73 -2.60 -16.83
CA ASN A 18 -24.50 -2.21 -15.44
C ASN A 18 -24.02 -0.76 -15.34
N GLU A 19 -24.68 0.02 -14.49
CA GLU A 19 -24.24 1.37 -14.11
C GLU A 19 -23.65 1.36 -12.70
N VAL A 20 -22.44 1.90 -12.55
CA VAL A 20 -21.77 2.05 -11.26
C VAL A 20 -21.56 3.53 -10.99
N THR A 21 -22.26 4.05 -9.99
CA THR A 21 -22.08 5.43 -9.52
C THR A 21 -20.87 5.50 -8.60
N ALA A 22 -19.80 6.13 -9.07
CA ALA A 22 -18.53 6.28 -8.34
C ALA A 22 -18.50 7.53 -7.44
N ILE A 23 -19.20 8.61 -7.84
CA ILE A 23 -19.33 9.84 -7.04
C ILE A 23 -20.80 10.28 -7.07
N THR A 24 -21.38 10.53 -5.91
CA THR A 24 -22.79 10.93 -5.75
C THR A 24 -22.88 12.33 -5.16
N ARG A 25 -23.27 13.33 -5.97
CA ARG A 25 -23.55 14.73 -5.60
C ARG A 25 -22.57 15.31 -4.57
N ALA A 26 -21.29 15.32 -4.91
CA ALA A 26 -20.27 15.86 -4.02
C ALA A 26 -20.19 17.38 -4.13
N ASP A 27 -20.32 18.07 -2.99
CA ASP A 27 -20.14 19.53 -2.85
C ASP A 27 -18.94 19.82 -1.96
N PHE A 28 -17.92 20.49 -2.50
CA PHE A 28 -16.76 20.90 -1.70
C PHE A 28 -16.00 22.06 -2.34
N ASN A 29 -15.22 22.75 -1.52
CA ASN A 29 -14.32 23.81 -1.94
C ASN A 29 -12.93 23.55 -1.36
N ILE A 30 -11.89 23.74 -2.17
CA ILE A 30 -10.48 23.68 -1.73
C ILE A 30 -9.84 25.02 -2.07
N ASP A 31 -9.26 25.67 -1.06
CA ASP A 31 -8.56 26.94 -1.24
C ASP A 31 -7.14 26.75 -1.80
N SER A 32 -6.62 27.80 -2.44
CA SER A 32 -5.23 27.89 -2.87
C SER A 32 -4.27 27.64 -1.70
N SER A 33 -3.16 26.95 -1.97
CA SER A 33 -2.12 26.62 -0.97
C SER A 33 -2.57 25.68 0.15
N ALA A 34 -3.75 25.07 0.05
CA ALA A 34 -4.19 24.03 0.97
C ALA A 34 -3.50 22.69 0.67
N PHE A 35 -3.13 21.98 1.73
CA PHE A 35 -2.77 20.56 1.67
C PHE A 35 -4.01 19.75 2.05
N VAL A 36 -4.59 19.04 1.09
CA VAL A 36 -5.86 18.31 1.27
C VAL A 36 -5.64 16.84 0.96
N SER A 37 -6.18 15.97 1.81
CA SER A 37 -6.18 14.52 1.60
C SER A 37 -7.62 14.02 1.51
N PHE A 38 -7.93 13.29 0.45
CA PHE A 38 -9.17 12.54 0.34
C PHE A 38 -8.94 11.15 0.92
N VAL A 39 -9.57 10.86 2.06
CA VAL A 39 -9.43 9.58 2.75
C VAL A 39 -10.74 8.81 2.63
N GLY A 40 -10.64 7.51 2.37
CA GLY A 40 -11.81 6.67 2.19
C GLY A 40 -11.44 5.26 1.74
N PRO A 41 -12.36 4.30 1.84
CA PRO A 41 -12.16 2.93 1.39
C PRO A 41 -11.63 2.75 -0.04
N SER A 42 -11.02 1.60 -0.33
CA SER A 42 -10.85 1.18 -1.73
C SER A 42 -12.22 1.13 -2.41
N GLY A 43 -12.30 1.62 -3.64
CA GLY A 43 -13.55 1.73 -4.39
C GLY A 43 -14.46 2.91 -4.02
N SER A 44 -14.13 3.75 -3.03
CA SER A 44 -14.98 4.88 -2.62
C SER A 44 -14.94 6.10 -3.58
N GLY A 45 -14.42 5.94 -4.80
CA GLY A 45 -14.36 7.01 -5.79
C GLY A 45 -13.19 8.01 -5.65
N LYS A 46 -12.23 7.80 -4.74
CA LYS A 46 -11.10 8.75 -4.54
C LYS A 46 -10.30 9.01 -5.82
N SER A 47 -9.80 7.95 -6.45
CA SER A 47 -9.04 8.05 -7.70
C SER A 47 -9.92 8.61 -8.82
N THR A 48 -11.21 8.29 -8.85
CA THR A 48 -12.18 8.91 -9.78
C THR A 48 -12.28 10.42 -9.56
N LEU A 49 -12.37 10.89 -8.32
CA LEU A 49 -12.41 12.31 -7.99
C LEU A 49 -11.11 13.02 -8.38
N LEU A 50 -9.96 12.44 -8.03
CA LEU A 50 -8.62 12.91 -8.42
C LEU A 50 -8.50 13.00 -9.94
N ASN A 51 -8.98 12.00 -10.67
CA ASN A 51 -8.98 12.00 -12.14
C ASN A 51 -9.87 13.08 -12.73
N MET A 52 -11.04 13.37 -12.14
CA MET A 52 -11.92 14.46 -12.61
C MET A 52 -11.33 15.85 -12.34
N ILE A 53 -10.83 16.12 -11.13
CA ILE A 53 -10.09 17.36 -10.81
C ILE A 53 -8.90 17.52 -11.76
N GLY A 54 -8.23 16.40 -11.96
CA GLY A 54 -7.13 16.23 -12.85
C GLY A 54 -7.48 16.29 -14.33
N CYS A 55 -8.74 16.47 -14.74
CA CYS A 55 -9.22 16.46 -16.13
C CYS A 55 -8.85 15.19 -16.92
N LEU A 56 -8.48 14.08 -16.27
CA LEU A 56 -8.24 12.77 -16.90
C LEU A 56 -9.57 12.04 -17.17
N ASP A 57 -10.59 12.39 -16.41
CA ASP A 57 -11.96 11.91 -16.58
C ASP A 57 -12.94 13.10 -16.54
N ARG A 58 -14.17 12.88 -17.01
CA ARG A 58 -15.23 13.89 -17.01
C ARG A 58 -16.35 13.52 -16.04
N PRO A 59 -16.92 14.48 -15.31
CA PRO A 59 -18.13 14.24 -14.54
C PRO A 59 -19.28 13.80 -15.45
N SER A 60 -20.14 12.93 -14.93
CA SER A 60 -21.42 12.58 -15.57
C SER A 60 -22.51 13.62 -15.25
N GLY A 61 -22.34 14.37 -14.16
CA GLY A 61 -23.25 15.44 -13.73
C GLY A 61 -22.55 16.43 -12.79
N GLY A 62 -23.24 17.53 -12.49
CA GLY A 62 -22.71 18.62 -11.66
C GLY A 62 -21.71 19.54 -12.35
N LYS A 63 -21.04 20.37 -11.55
CA LYS A 63 -20.02 21.32 -12.00
C LYS A 63 -18.71 21.14 -11.23
N LEU A 64 -17.60 21.35 -11.92
CA LEU A 64 -16.26 21.30 -11.37
C LEU A 64 -15.43 22.43 -11.97
N ARG A 65 -14.97 23.34 -11.11
CA ARG A 65 -14.03 24.40 -11.47
C ARG A 65 -12.69 24.12 -10.82
N VAL A 66 -11.61 24.26 -11.60
CA VAL A 66 -10.22 24.13 -11.15
C VAL A 66 -9.45 25.33 -11.68
N LEU A 67 -8.74 26.06 -10.82
CA LEU A 67 -8.00 27.29 -11.19
C LEU A 67 -8.89 28.27 -11.98
N ASP A 68 -10.06 28.56 -11.42
CA ASP A 68 -11.14 29.38 -12.01
C ASP A 68 -11.74 28.88 -13.34
N THR A 69 -11.22 27.80 -13.91
CA THR A 69 -11.66 27.23 -15.18
C THR A 69 -12.71 26.16 -14.93
N ASP A 70 -13.86 26.25 -15.60
CA ASP A 70 -14.84 25.17 -15.61
C ASP A 70 -14.32 23.99 -16.45
N VAL A 71 -13.86 22.95 -15.75
CA VAL A 71 -13.23 21.79 -16.40
C VAL A 71 -14.25 20.81 -16.97
N THR A 72 -15.53 20.90 -16.59
CA THR A 72 -16.61 20.03 -17.10
C THR A 72 -16.88 20.25 -18.58
N THR A 73 -16.65 21.48 -19.04
CA THR A 73 -16.91 21.90 -20.43
C THR A 73 -15.71 21.66 -21.36
N LEU A 74 -14.57 21.22 -20.84
CA LEU A 74 -13.36 21.09 -21.63
C LEU A 74 -13.43 19.87 -22.55
N ASP A 75 -13.21 20.12 -23.85
CA ASP A 75 -12.94 19.05 -24.81
C ASP A 75 -11.63 18.29 -24.45
N ARG A 76 -11.40 17.10 -25.03
CA ARG A 76 -10.22 16.27 -24.69
C ARG A 76 -8.89 17.00 -24.92
N LYS A 77 -8.82 17.84 -25.97
CA LYS A 77 -7.61 18.58 -26.35
C LYS A 77 -7.36 19.75 -25.40
N ARG A 78 -8.40 20.51 -25.07
CA ARG A 78 -8.35 21.62 -24.11
C ARG A 78 -8.07 21.11 -22.70
N GLY A 79 -8.68 19.99 -22.31
CA GLY A 79 -8.39 19.32 -21.04
C GLY A 79 -6.92 18.90 -20.96
N ALA A 80 -6.37 18.29 -22.01
CA ALA A 80 -4.95 17.95 -22.07
C ALA A 80 -4.04 19.18 -21.93
N ALA A 81 -4.33 20.27 -22.66
CA ALA A 81 -3.57 21.50 -22.56
C ALA A 81 -3.65 22.14 -21.15
N PHE A 82 -4.83 22.12 -20.54
CA PHE A 82 -5.06 22.60 -19.18
C PHE A 82 -4.24 21.80 -18.16
N ARG A 83 -4.34 20.47 -18.17
CA ARG A 83 -3.54 19.58 -17.31
C ARG A 83 -2.07 19.88 -17.44
N ALA A 84 -1.59 19.93 -18.68
CA ALA A 84 -0.19 20.05 -18.97
C ALA A 84 0.39 21.38 -18.44
N LYS A 85 -0.39 22.47 -18.51
CA LYS A 85 0.03 23.79 -18.03
C LYS A 85 -0.06 23.94 -16.51
N HIS A 86 -1.00 23.25 -15.86
CA HIS A 86 -1.44 23.60 -14.52
C HIS A 86 -1.31 22.50 -13.47
N ILE A 87 -1.25 21.24 -13.88
CA ILE A 87 -1.38 20.08 -12.99
C ILE A 87 -0.14 19.18 -13.11
N GLY A 88 0.49 18.90 -11.98
CA GLY A 88 1.50 17.86 -11.83
C GLY A 88 0.84 16.62 -11.24
N PHE A 89 1.17 15.44 -11.76
CA PHE A 89 0.61 14.18 -11.29
C PHE A 89 1.68 13.26 -10.73
N ILE A 90 1.35 12.66 -9.58
CA ILE A 90 2.05 11.53 -9.00
C ILE A 90 1.05 10.38 -8.95
N PHE A 91 1.27 9.36 -9.77
CA PHE A 91 0.41 8.18 -9.85
C PHE A 91 0.86 7.11 -8.86
N GLN A 92 -0.07 6.25 -8.44
CA GLN A 92 0.18 5.09 -7.60
C GLN A 92 1.32 4.22 -8.18
N ASP A 93 1.22 3.81 -9.45
CA ASP A 93 2.24 2.98 -10.13
C ASP A 93 3.43 3.78 -10.69
N PHE A 94 3.67 5.01 -10.23
CA PHE A 94 4.68 5.98 -10.67
C PHE A 94 4.56 6.46 -12.14
N ASN A 95 4.08 5.59 -13.03
CA ASN A 95 3.85 5.82 -14.46
C ASN A 95 5.07 6.45 -15.16
N LEU A 96 6.28 5.95 -14.86
CA LEU A 96 7.52 6.34 -15.54
C LEU A 96 7.57 5.71 -16.94
N ILE A 97 8.09 6.45 -17.92
CA ILE A 97 8.26 5.96 -19.29
C ILE A 97 9.45 5.00 -19.30
N PRO A 98 9.26 3.68 -19.54
CA PRO A 98 10.30 2.67 -19.29
C PRO A 98 11.55 2.81 -20.16
N VAL A 99 11.40 3.36 -21.36
CA VAL A 99 12.48 3.54 -22.34
C VAL A 99 13.25 4.86 -22.17
N LEU A 100 12.83 5.70 -21.22
CA LEU A 100 13.50 6.97 -20.93
C LEU A 100 14.28 6.84 -19.62
N THR A 101 15.45 7.46 -19.55
CA THR A 101 16.23 7.60 -18.32
C THR A 101 15.49 8.41 -17.26
N VAL A 102 16.00 8.43 -16.03
CA VAL A 102 15.48 9.29 -14.95
C VAL A 102 15.47 10.76 -15.37
N PHE A 103 16.57 11.24 -15.94
CA PHE A 103 16.70 12.61 -16.44
C PHE A 103 15.62 12.90 -17.48
N GLU A 104 15.49 12.03 -18.49
CA GLU A 104 14.53 12.20 -19.58
C GLU A 104 13.08 12.12 -19.10
N ASN A 105 12.78 11.28 -18.10
CA ASN A 105 11.45 11.21 -17.50
C ASN A 105 11.04 12.55 -16.86
N ILE A 106 11.97 13.21 -16.16
CA ILE A 106 11.75 14.52 -15.54
C ILE A 106 11.72 15.63 -16.62
N GLU A 107 12.55 15.50 -17.66
CA GLU A 107 12.62 16.47 -18.76
C GLU A 107 11.40 16.43 -19.69
N TYR A 108 10.82 15.24 -19.89
CA TYR A 108 9.76 14.97 -20.86
C TYR A 108 8.61 16.00 -20.84
N PRO A 109 7.99 16.34 -19.70
CA PRO A 109 6.94 17.35 -19.69
C PRO A 109 7.44 18.76 -20.06
N LEU A 110 8.70 19.10 -19.75
CA LEU A 110 9.28 20.40 -20.12
C LEU A 110 9.49 20.53 -21.63
N ILE A 111 9.76 19.40 -22.31
CA ILE A 111 9.86 19.33 -23.78
C ILE A 111 8.45 19.40 -24.39
N MET A 112 7.61 18.42 -24.06
CA MET A 112 6.38 18.16 -24.79
C MET A 112 5.28 19.18 -24.51
N VAL A 113 5.27 19.73 -23.30
CA VAL A 113 4.21 20.63 -22.84
C VAL A 113 4.66 22.08 -22.88
N GLN A 114 5.76 22.36 -22.19
CA GLN A 114 6.18 23.73 -21.94
C GLN A 114 7.07 24.29 -23.05
N LYS A 115 7.60 23.42 -23.92
CA LYS A 115 8.49 23.77 -25.05
C LYS A 115 9.68 24.64 -24.62
N TRP A 116 10.22 24.36 -23.43
CA TRP A 116 11.33 25.14 -22.89
C TRP A 116 12.62 24.91 -23.69
N PRO A 117 13.52 25.91 -23.82
CA PRO A 117 14.83 25.72 -24.45
C PRO A 117 15.72 24.72 -23.69
N ALA A 118 16.57 23.98 -24.41
CA ALA A 118 17.36 22.87 -23.87
C ALA A 118 18.19 23.25 -22.62
N GLY A 119 18.90 24.39 -22.65
CA GLY A 119 19.68 24.85 -21.51
C GLY A 119 18.85 25.10 -20.25
N LYS A 120 17.64 25.68 -20.41
CA LYS A 120 16.72 25.94 -19.29
C LYS A 120 16.16 24.64 -18.71
N ARG A 121 15.81 23.67 -19.58
CA ARG A 121 15.32 22.35 -19.14
C ARG A 121 16.39 21.59 -18.37
N ARG A 122 17.61 21.52 -18.90
CA ARG A 122 18.72 20.82 -18.25
C ARG A 122 19.01 21.35 -16.85
N LYS A 123 19.04 22.68 -16.69
CA LYS A 123 19.19 23.31 -15.38
C LYS A 123 18.06 22.89 -14.43
N ARG A 124 16.81 22.98 -14.89
CA ARG A 124 15.63 22.62 -14.08
C ARG A 124 15.63 21.14 -13.67
N VAL A 125 15.98 20.23 -14.58
CA VAL A 125 16.03 18.80 -14.29
C VAL A 125 17.11 18.50 -13.25
N ASN A 126 18.30 19.11 -13.39
CA ASN A 126 19.37 18.95 -12.42
C ASN A 126 18.97 19.45 -11.02
N GLU A 127 18.32 20.62 -10.93
CA GLU A 127 17.78 21.13 -9.65
C GLU A 127 16.78 20.13 -9.02
N MET A 128 15.92 19.50 -9.84
CA MET A 128 14.96 18.52 -9.33
C MET A 128 15.63 17.21 -8.91
N LEU A 129 16.63 16.74 -9.67
CA LEU A 129 17.42 15.55 -9.32
C LEU A 129 18.14 15.73 -7.98
N GLU A 130 18.73 16.89 -7.76
CA GLU A 130 19.39 17.23 -6.50
C GLU A 130 18.38 17.31 -5.35
N ALA A 131 17.24 17.98 -5.57
CA ALA A 131 16.19 18.12 -4.55
C ALA A 131 15.57 16.79 -4.09
N VAL A 132 15.62 15.74 -4.93
CA VAL A 132 15.11 14.41 -4.59
C VAL A 132 16.20 13.36 -4.41
N ASP A 133 17.47 13.77 -4.30
CA ASP A 133 18.62 12.88 -4.10
C ASP A 133 18.68 11.74 -5.14
N MET A 134 18.65 12.12 -6.42
CA MET A 134 18.68 11.21 -7.58
C MET A 134 19.74 11.59 -8.62
N THR A 135 20.64 12.52 -8.32
CA THR A 135 21.69 13.00 -9.23
C THR A 135 22.54 11.87 -9.80
N ASP A 136 23.00 10.94 -8.95
CA ASP A 136 23.84 9.81 -9.38
C ASP A 136 23.09 8.77 -10.22
N GLN A 137 21.75 8.82 -10.21
CA GLN A 137 20.88 7.87 -10.91
C GLN A 137 20.28 8.48 -12.18
N ALA A 138 20.69 9.70 -12.56
CA ALA A 138 20.08 10.47 -13.65
C ALA A 138 20.01 9.71 -14.98
N TYR A 139 20.99 8.86 -15.28
CA TYR A 139 21.09 8.15 -16.56
C TYR A 139 20.60 6.69 -16.50
N LYS A 140 20.07 6.25 -15.35
CA LYS A 140 19.46 4.92 -15.23
C LYS A 140 18.06 4.89 -15.82
N LEU A 141 17.65 3.71 -16.29
CA LEU A 141 16.29 3.41 -16.70
C LEU A 141 15.42 3.07 -15.48
N PRO A 142 14.09 3.26 -15.56
CA PRO A 142 13.18 2.89 -14.48
C PRO A 142 13.31 1.45 -14.01
N SER A 143 13.65 0.49 -14.87
CA SER A 143 13.88 -0.91 -14.48
C SER A 143 15.02 -1.10 -13.50
N GLU A 144 15.96 -0.16 -13.43
CA GLU A 144 17.16 -0.20 -12.58
C GLU A 144 16.99 0.54 -11.25
N LEU A 145 15.79 1.07 -10.98
CA LEU A 145 15.47 1.88 -9.81
C LEU A 145 14.59 1.13 -8.82
N SER A 146 14.82 1.40 -7.54
CA SER A 146 13.93 0.94 -6.47
C SER A 146 12.56 1.60 -6.51
N GLY A 147 11.54 1.00 -5.89
CA GLY A 147 10.22 1.60 -5.73
C GLY A 147 10.28 3.03 -5.16
N GLY A 148 11.04 3.23 -4.08
CA GLY A 148 11.23 4.56 -3.48
C GLY A 148 11.98 5.53 -4.40
N GLN A 149 12.96 5.05 -5.18
CA GLN A 149 13.63 5.87 -6.18
C GLN A 149 12.67 6.26 -7.32
N LYS A 150 11.87 5.33 -7.83
CA LYS A 150 10.84 5.60 -8.86
C LYS A 150 9.84 6.64 -8.38
N GLN A 151 9.44 6.59 -7.11
CA GLN A 151 8.57 7.59 -6.50
C GLN A 151 9.23 8.97 -6.48
N ARG A 152 10.49 9.07 -6.03
CA ARG A 152 11.25 10.33 -6.03
C ARG A 152 11.34 10.93 -7.43
N VAL A 153 11.55 10.10 -8.45
CA VAL A 153 11.53 10.53 -9.85
C VAL A 153 10.14 11.01 -10.30
N ALA A 154 9.07 10.31 -9.92
CA ALA A 154 7.71 10.73 -10.23
C ALA A 154 7.35 12.08 -9.57
N ILE A 155 7.80 12.30 -8.32
CA ILE A 155 7.67 13.58 -7.61
C ILE A 155 8.45 14.67 -8.33
N ALA A 156 9.74 14.43 -8.64
CA ALA A 156 10.58 15.37 -9.36
C ALA A 156 9.96 15.78 -10.71
N ARG A 157 9.43 14.82 -11.47
CA ARG A 157 8.74 15.06 -12.74
C ARG A 157 7.49 15.94 -12.56
N ALA A 158 6.69 15.69 -11.52
CA ALA A 158 5.50 16.50 -11.24
C ALA A 158 5.84 17.94 -10.83
N LEU A 159 6.93 18.13 -10.08
CA LEU A 159 7.41 19.44 -9.61
C LEU A 159 8.19 20.21 -10.66
N ALA A 160 8.81 19.53 -11.64
CA ALA A 160 9.62 20.16 -12.67
C ALA A 160 8.86 21.23 -13.45
N THR A 161 7.56 21.03 -13.67
CA THR A 161 6.69 21.89 -14.50
C THR A 161 6.22 23.18 -13.84
N HIS A 162 6.50 23.40 -12.55
CA HIS A 162 5.89 24.47 -11.74
C HIS A 162 4.36 24.47 -11.82
N ALA A 163 3.76 23.28 -11.83
CA ALA A 163 2.32 23.14 -11.77
C ALA A 163 1.74 23.89 -10.56
N LYS A 164 0.57 24.52 -10.77
CA LYS A 164 -0.15 25.23 -9.71
C LYS A 164 -0.87 24.29 -8.76
N LEU A 165 -1.10 23.05 -9.21
CA LEU A 165 -1.76 21.98 -8.47
C LEU A 165 -0.95 20.70 -8.63
N ILE A 166 -0.64 20.04 -7.53
CA ILE A 166 -0.08 18.68 -7.54
C ILE A 166 -1.17 17.73 -7.08
N LEU A 167 -1.47 16.74 -7.90
CA LEU A 167 -2.38 15.65 -7.58
C LEU A 167 -1.56 14.39 -7.36
N ALA A 168 -1.73 13.78 -6.19
CA ALA A 168 -1.03 12.56 -5.82
C ALA A 168 -2.06 11.48 -5.49
N ASP A 169 -2.05 10.40 -6.25
CA ASP A 169 -2.87 9.21 -6.00
C ASP A 169 -2.02 8.16 -5.27
N GLU A 170 -2.33 7.95 -4.00
CA GLU A 170 -1.64 7.01 -3.09
C GLU A 170 -0.09 7.01 -3.21
N PRO A 171 0.57 8.18 -3.12
CA PRO A 171 1.99 8.29 -3.43
C PRO A 171 2.89 7.41 -2.54
N THR A 172 2.45 7.05 -1.34
CA THR A 172 3.22 6.26 -0.37
C THR A 172 2.95 4.75 -0.42
N ALA A 173 1.97 4.27 -1.20
CA ALA A 173 1.56 2.87 -1.17
C ALA A 173 2.64 1.88 -1.68
N ASN A 174 3.55 2.36 -2.53
CA ASN A 174 4.63 1.56 -3.11
C ASN A 174 5.96 1.62 -2.30
N LEU A 175 5.97 2.17 -1.09
CA LEU A 175 7.17 2.21 -0.22
C LEU A 175 7.32 0.99 0.69
N ASP A 176 6.33 0.09 0.70
CA ASP A 176 6.22 -1.03 1.63
C ASP A 176 7.01 -2.27 1.18
N HIS A 177 8.28 -2.08 0.88
CA HIS A 177 9.21 -3.14 0.49
C HIS A 177 10.12 -3.50 1.66
N ALA A 178 9.79 -4.56 2.39
CA ALA A 178 10.58 -4.97 3.55
C ALA A 178 10.87 -6.46 3.52
N THR A 179 12.10 -6.82 3.88
CA THR A 179 12.44 -8.16 4.34
C THR A 179 12.37 -8.21 5.85
N ALA A 180 12.03 -9.37 6.41
CA ALA A 180 12.03 -9.57 7.86
C ALA A 180 12.20 -11.05 8.20
N TYR A 181 12.91 -11.32 9.29
CA TYR A 181 12.86 -12.61 9.97
C TYR A 181 11.68 -12.62 10.94
N ARG A 182 10.90 -13.69 10.90
CA ARG A 182 9.78 -13.92 11.80
C ARG A 182 9.98 -15.23 12.54
N LYS A 183 9.80 -15.22 13.85
CA LYS A 183 9.73 -16.45 14.65
C LYS A 183 8.31 -16.60 15.18
N LEU A 184 7.63 -17.66 14.78
CA LEU A 184 6.33 -18.07 15.31
C LEU A 184 6.55 -19.10 16.40
N ILE A 185 5.86 -18.97 17.52
CA ILE A 185 5.90 -19.93 18.62
C ILE A 185 4.46 -20.16 19.06
N ASN A 186 3.97 -21.38 18.85
CA ASN A 186 2.69 -21.82 19.38
C ASN A 186 2.95 -22.61 20.66
N ILE A 187 2.18 -22.32 21.70
CA ILE A 187 2.29 -22.91 23.03
C ILE A 187 0.94 -23.55 23.36
N GLU A 188 0.95 -24.85 23.62
CA GLU A 188 -0.22 -25.64 24.01
C GLU A 188 -0.47 -25.59 25.53
N PRO A 189 -1.69 -25.91 26.00
CA PRO A 189 -2.02 -25.86 27.43
C PRO A 189 -1.16 -26.77 28.31
N ASN A 190 -0.64 -27.87 27.75
CA ASN A 190 0.27 -28.78 28.45
C ASN A 190 1.72 -28.26 28.51
N GLY A 191 2.02 -27.11 27.89
CA GLY A 191 3.34 -26.50 27.85
C GLY A 191 4.16 -26.85 26.61
N ASP A 192 3.68 -27.74 25.73
CA ASP A 192 4.37 -28.09 24.48
C ASP A 192 4.50 -26.87 23.57
N LYS A 193 5.65 -26.76 22.90
CA LYS A 193 5.97 -25.62 22.04
C LYS A 193 6.32 -26.08 20.64
N LYS A 194 5.65 -25.50 19.65
CA LYS A 194 6.01 -25.64 18.24
C LYS A 194 6.47 -24.29 17.71
N ALA A 195 7.72 -24.23 17.25
CA ALA A 195 8.31 -23.00 16.75
C ALA A 195 8.65 -23.11 15.26
N PHE A 196 8.51 -22.00 14.53
CA PHE A 196 8.90 -21.87 13.14
C PHE A 196 9.70 -20.59 12.96
N VAL A 197 10.72 -20.64 12.11
CA VAL A 197 11.46 -19.46 11.68
C VAL A 197 11.22 -19.25 10.20
N LEU A 198 10.79 -18.05 9.83
CA LEU A 198 10.51 -17.67 8.46
C LEU A 198 11.35 -16.47 8.06
N TYR A 199 11.82 -16.47 6.82
CA TYR A 199 12.27 -15.27 6.13
C TYR A 199 11.15 -14.77 5.23
N THR A 200 10.75 -13.53 5.41
CA THR A 200 9.61 -12.93 4.69
C THR A 200 10.07 -11.77 3.85
N VAL A 201 9.47 -11.64 2.67
CA VAL A 201 9.61 -10.49 1.80
C VAL A 201 8.21 -9.98 1.42
N LYS A 202 8.02 -8.66 1.48
CA LYS A 202 6.77 -7.97 1.15
C LYS A 202 7.04 -6.98 0.02
N LYS A 203 6.06 -6.83 -0.89
CA LYS A 203 6.01 -5.78 -1.91
C LYS A 203 4.59 -5.25 -2.00
N GLY A 204 4.42 -3.94 -1.80
CA GLY A 204 3.12 -3.29 -1.83
C GLY A 204 2.15 -3.87 -0.80
N ASN A 205 0.86 -3.80 -1.09
CA ASN A 205 -0.21 -4.15 -0.14
C ASN A 205 -0.85 -5.52 -0.36
N ASP A 206 -0.35 -6.33 -1.29
CA ASP A 206 -1.01 -7.58 -1.70
C ASP A 206 -0.05 -8.73 -2.03
N LYS A 207 1.27 -8.49 -2.07
CA LYS A 207 2.28 -9.51 -2.39
C LYS A 207 3.21 -9.80 -1.21
N MET A 208 3.26 -11.07 -0.82
CA MET A 208 4.16 -11.53 0.23
C MET A 208 4.63 -12.95 -0.07
N LEU A 209 5.93 -13.17 0.11
CA LEU A 209 6.55 -14.49 0.06
C LEU A 209 7.19 -14.78 1.42
N ALA A 210 6.99 -16.00 1.93
CA ALA A 210 7.61 -16.47 3.16
C ALA A 210 8.30 -17.82 2.95
N LEU A 211 9.58 -17.89 3.28
CA LEU A 211 10.42 -19.08 3.23
C LEU A 211 10.60 -19.65 4.64
N PHE A 212 10.30 -20.94 4.82
CA PHE A 212 10.50 -21.66 6.06
C PHE A 212 11.98 -22.06 6.22
N LEU A 213 12.57 -21.67 7.34
CA LEU A 213 13.97 -21.91 7.69
C LEU A 213 14.15 -22.97 8.77
N ASP A 214 13.18 -23.04 9.69
CA ASP A 214 13.17 -23.93 10.84
C ASP A 214 11.70 -24.28 11.19
N PRO A 215 11.39 -25.50 11.66
CA PRO A 215 12.29 -26.62 11.95
C PRO A 215 12.86 -27.28 10.66
N PRO A 216 13.89 -28.15 10.76
CA PRO A 216 14.46 -28.84 9.61
C PRO A 216 13.44 -29.58 8.74
N SER A 217 12.38 -30.11 9.35
CA SER A 217 11.27 -30.80 8.64
C SER A 217 10.45 -29.90 7.73
N GLU A 218 10.53 -28.58 7.92
CA GLU A 218 9.79 -27.57 7.15
C GLU A 218 10.71 -26.74 6.25
N LYS A 219 12.04 -26.92 6.38
CA LYS A 219 13.04 -26.10 5.70
C LYS A 219 12.87 -26.18 4.19
N GLY A 220 12.90 -25.02 3.54
CA GLY A 220 12.77 -24.91 2.08
C GLY A 220 11.33 -24.87 1.58
N ARG A 221 10.32 -25.13 2.43
CA ARG A 221 8.93 -24.83 2.08
C ARG A 221 8.78 -23.32 1.90
N ALA A 222 7.98 -22.92 0.93
CA ALA A 222 7.73 -21.52 0.65
C ALA A 222 6.22 -21.28 0.51
N THR A 223 5.77 -20.11 0.93
CA THR A 223 4.40 -19.67 0.72
C THR A 223 4.39 -18.36 -0.03
N LEU A 224 3.43 -18.21 -0.94
CA LEU A 224 3.25 -17.02 -1.74
C LEU A 224 1.81 -16.59 -1.63
N ARG A 225 1.60 -15.33 -1.26
CA ARG A 225 0.31 -14.67 -1.31
C ARG A 225 0.31 -13.66 -2.47
N LEU A 226 -0.74 -13.72 -3.27
CA LEU A 226 -1.06 -12.80 -4.36
C LEU A 226 -2.51 -12.37 -4.20
N ALA A 227 -2.73 -11.16 -3.70
CA ALA A 227 -4.05 -10.66 -3.34
C ALA A 227 -4.76 -11.63 -2.37
N ASP A 228 -5.89 -12.21 -2.80
CA ASP A 228 -6.68 -13.16 -1.98
C ASP A 228 -6.20 -14.61 -2.09
N ASN A 229 -5.30 -14.90 -3.02
CA ASN A 229 -4.84 -16.25 -3.29
C ASN A 229 -3.56 -16.57 -2.52
N MET A 230 -3.48 -17.79 -2.01
CA MET A 230 -2.28 -18.27 -1.35
C MET A 230 -1.87 -19.64 -1.85
N TRP A 231 -0.57 -19.82 -1.92
CA TRP A 231 0.09 -20.98 -2.49
C TRP A 231 1.16 -21.49 -1.53
N LEU A 232 1.34 -22.80 -1.50
CA LEU A 232 2.37 -23.51 -0.78
C LEU A 232 3.23 -24.28 -1.78
N TYR A 233 4.53 -24.12 -1.67
CA TYR A 233 5.51 -24.95 -2.35
C TYR A 233 6.19 -25.86 -1.34
N ILE A 234 6.24 -27.15 -1.65
CA ILE A 234 6.95 -28.17 -0.88
C ILE A 234 8.02 -28.74 -1.83
N PRO A 235 9.32 -28.69 -1.47
CA PRO A 235 10.40 -29.15 -2.35
C PRO A 235 10.16 -30.56 -2.92
N ASP A 236 9.77 -31.51 -2.07
CA ASP A 236 9.54 -32.91 -2.46
C ASP A 236 8.36 -33.09 -3.42
N VAL A 237 7.41 -32.16 -3.44
CA VAL A 237 6.25 -32.17 -4.35
C VAL A 237 6.59 -31.51 -5.69
N GLY A 238 7.54 -30.56 -5.69
CA GLY A 238 8.04 -29.91 -6.91
C GLY A 238 7.08 -28.94 -7.60
N ARG A 239 5.86 -28.73 -7.10
CA ARG A 239 4.86 -27.80 -7.67
C ARG A 239 4.10 -26.99 -6.61
N PRO A 240 3.68 -25.75 -6.91
CA PRO A 240 2.81 -24.97 -6.03
C PRO A 240 1.43 -25.60 -5.87
N LEU A 241 0.94 -25.64 -4.63
CA LEU A 241 -0.38 -26.11 -4.24
C LEU A 241 -1.18 -24.92 -3.68
N ARG A 242 -2.43 -24.78 -4.10
CA ARG A 242 -3.30 -23.72 -3.55
C ARG A 242 -3.71 -24.09 -2.13
N ILE A 243 -3.60 -23.13 -1.22
CA ILE A 243 -3.99 -23.28 0.19
C ILE A 243 -4.93 -22.14 0.59
N THR A 244 -5.77 -22.41 1.58
CA THR A 244 -6.74 -21.42 2.09
C THR A 244 -6.16 -20.54 3.20
N SER A 245 -5.23 -21.07 3.99
CA SER A 245 -4.61 -20.36 5.11
C SER A 245 -3.17 -20.84 5.34
N LEU A 246 -2.33 -19.99 5.93
CA LEU A 246 -1.01 -20.44 6.39
C LEU A 246 -1.15 -21.35 7.62
N GLN A 247 -2.24 -21.22 8.35
CA GLN A 247 -2.57 -22.04 9.50
C GLN A 247 -2.67 -23.53 9.14
N SER A 248 -3.16 -23.87 7.95
CA SER A 248 -3.17 -25.26 7.49
C SER A 248 -1.78 -25.84 7.26
N VAL A 249 -0.74 -24.99 7.19
CA VAL A 249 0.66 -25.39 7.00
C VAL A 249 1.40 -25.49 8.33
N VAL A 250 1.33 -24.45 9.16
CA VAL A 250 2.02 -24.44 10.48
C VAL A 250 1.30 -25.33 11.50
N GLY A 251 0.01 -25.57 11.32
CA GLY A 251 -0.85 -26.26 12.27
C GLY A 251 -1.09 -25.45 13.55
N GLY A 252 -1.69 -26.12 14.53
CA GLY A 252 -2.13 -25.52 15.79
C GLY A 252 -3.54 -24.97 15.69
N VAL A 253 -4.35 -25.27 16.71
CA VAL A 253 -5.73 -24.77 16.87
C VAL A 253 -5.75 -23.24 16.94
N PHE A 254 -4.68 -22.66 17.49
CA PHE A 254 -4.52 -21.24 17.72
C PHE A 254 -3.12 -20.76 17.30
N ASN A 255 -3.04 -19.88 16.29
CA ASN A 255 -1.76 -19.29 15.88
C ASN A 255 -1.94 -17.87 15.30
N ASN A 256 -0.82 -17.21 15.00
CA ASN A 256 -0.77 -15.85 14.44
C ASN A 256 -0.52 -15.80 12.92
N SER A 257 -0.55 -16.95 12.25
CA SER A 257 -0.24 -17.05 10.82
C SER A 257 -1.32 -16.41 9.94
N ASP A 258 -2.53 -16.35 10.45
CA ASP A 258 -3.72 -15.67 9.94
C ASP A 258 -3.69 -14.14 10.09
N ILE A 259 -2.79 -13.60 10.91
CA ILE A 259 -2.54 -12.15 11.09
C ILE A 259 -1.28 -11.71 10.34
N MET A 260 -0.45 -12.65 9.86
CA MET A 260 0.67 -12.32 8.96
C MET A 260 0.24 -11.74 7.61
N ARG A 261 -1.06 -11.50 7.46
CA ARG A 261 -1.68 -10.92 6.29
C ARG A 261 -1.15 -9.53 6.05
N LEU A 262 -1.12 -9.23 4.76
CA LEU A 262 -0.99 -7.89 4.25
C LEU A 262 -1.93 -6.91 4.98
N ASP A 263 -1.55 -5.64 4.86
CA ASP A 263 -2.09 -4.46 5.55
C ASP A 263 -3.58 -4.53 5.94
N PHE A 264 -3.92 -4.18 7.19
CA PHE A 264 -5.31 -4.15 7.67
C PHE A 264 -6.20 -3.26 6.81
N SER A 265 -5.63 -2.19 6.23
CA SER A 265 -6.32 -1.29 5.31
C SER A 265 -6.76 -1.97 4.01
N ALA A 266 -6.14 -3.09 3.60
CA ALA A 266 -6.55 -3.87 2.44
C ALA A 266 -7.80 -4.72 2.75
N GLU A 267 -7.87 -5.31 3.94
CA GLU A 267 -8.89 -6.29 4.34
C GLU A 267 -10.08 -5.70 5.10
N TYR A 268 -9.95 -4.49 5.68
CA TYR A 268 -10.97 -3.88 6.53
C TYR A 268 -11.26 -2.41 6.17
N HIS A 269 -12.50 -1.99 6.41
CA HIS A 269 -12.94 -0.59 6.45
C HIS A 269 -12.89 -0.09 7.88
N ALA A 270 -12.36 1.13 8.11
CA ALA A 270 -12.52 1.79 9.40
C ALA A 270 -13.92 2.42 9.47
N GLU A 271 -14.78 1.88 10.33
CA GLU A 271 -16.13 2.40 10.59
C GLU A 271 -16.08 3.61 11.54
N SER A 272 -15.17 3.60 12.51
CA SER A 272 -14.99 4.72 13.43
C SER A 272 -13.56 4.84 13.94
N VAL A 273 -13.17 6.06 14.32
CA VAL A 273 -11.89 6.37 14.97
C VAL A 273 -12.15 7.31 16.14
N LYS A 274 -11.75 6.91 17.34
CA LYS A 274 -11.90 7.69 18.58
C LYS A 274 -10.53 7.91 19.22
N ARG A 275 -10.34 9.02 19.92
CA ARG A 275 -9.15 9.25 20.77
C ARG A 275 -9.49 8.87 22.20
N GLU A 276 -8.74 7.92 22.78
CA GLU A 276 -8.89 7.49 24.17
C GLU A 276 -7.52 7.24 24.79
N GLY A 277 -7.23 7.85 25.94
CA GLY A 277 -6.10 7.46 26.79
C GLY A 277 -4.72 7.42 26.11
N GLY A 278 -4.41 8.37 25.22
CA GLY A 278 -3.14 8.40 24.49
C GLY A 278 -3.06 7.44 23.28
N ALA A 279 -4.15 6.75 22.95
CA ALA A 279 -4.28 5.90 21.77
C ALA A 279 -5.44 6.36 20.86
N TYR A 280 -5.42 5.92 19.62
CA TYR A 280 -6.61 5.87 18.76
C TYR A 280 -7.29 4.51 18.91
N LEU A 281 -8.60 4.50 19.12
CA LEU A 281 -9.43 3.30 19.02
C LEU A 281 -10.13 3.30 17.66
N LEU A 282 -9.79 2.33 16.83
CA LEU A 282 -10.40 2.11 15.52
C LEU A 282 -11.36 0.92 15.61
N GLU A 283 -12.58 1.11 15.11
CA GLU A 283 -13.51 0.00 14.85
C GLU A 283 -13.46 -0.32 13.36
N LEU A 284 -13.10 -1.56 13.04
CA LEU A 284 -12.86 -2.01 11.68
C LEU A 284 -13.85 -3.11 11.31
N LYS A 285 -14.34 -3.09 10.07
CA LYS A 285 -15.26 -4.07 9.49
C LYS A 285 -14.65 -4.71 8.24
N ALA A 286 -14.69 -6.02 8.15
CA ALA A 286 -14.21 -6.78 6.99
C ALA A 286 -14.84 -6.29 5.69
N LYS A 287 -14.04 -6.15 4.63
CA LYS A 287 -14.54 -5.79 3.29
C LYS A 287 -15.20 -6.95 2.55
N SER A 288 -14.87 -8.17 2.94
CA SER A 288 -15.34 -9.41 2.31
C SER A 288 -15.54 -10.49 3.36
N ASN A 289 -16.26 -11.56 2.99
CA ASN A 289 -16.41 -12.74 3.84
C ASN A 289 -15.23 -13.73 3.71
N SER A 290 -14.16 -13.35 2.98
CA SER A 290 -12.97 -14.20 2.79
C SER A 290 -11.92 -14.02 3.88
N VAL A 291 -12.11 -13.06 4.78
CA VAL A 291 -11.22 -12.81 5.92
C VAL A 291 -11.65 -13.62 7.15
N ALA A 292 -10.69 -13.88 8.03
CA ALA A 292 -10.92 -14.73 9.21
C ALA A 292 -11.81 -14.05 10.27
N TYR A 293 -11.85 -12.72 10.30
CA TYR A 293 -12.56 -11.95 11.33
C TYR A 293 -13.47 -10.92 10.68
N ASP A 294 -14.69 -10.84 11.18
CA ASP A 294 -15.68 -9.93 10.64
C ASP A 294 -15.46 -8.50 11.13
N ARG A 295 -15.06 -8.35 12.39
CA ARG A 295 -14.80 -7.04 13.01
C ARG A 295 -13.49 -7.06 13.79
N LEU A 296 -12.79 -5.94 13.78
CA LEU A 296 -11.64 -5.71 14.65
C LEU A 296 -11.87 -4.44 15.48
N ARG A 297 -11.40 -4.44 16.73
CA ARG A 297 -11.17 -3.22 17.50
C ARG A 297 -9.67 -3.07 17.68
N MET A 298 -9.11 -1.95 17.23
CA MET A 298 -7.67 -1.75 17.19
C MET A 298 -7.29 -0.50 17.97
N TRP A 299 -6.43 -0.66 18.97
CA TRP A 299 -5.79 0.43 19.70
C TRP A 299 -4.45 0.74 19.03
N VAL A 300 -4.24 1.98 18.64
CA VAL A 300 -3.03 2.46 17.94
C VAL A 300 -2.41 3.58 18.76
N ASP A 301 -1.10 3.50 18.99
CA ASP A 301 -0.34 4.55 19.67
C ASP A 301 -0.43 5.88 18.91
N GLN A 302 -0.64 7.00 19.62
CA GLN A 302 -0.83 8.30 18.96
C GLN A 302 0.46 8.90 18.40
N GLU A 303 1.61 8.57 18.96
CA GLU A 303 2.90 9.12 18.54
C GLU A 303 3.56 8.22 17.51
N ALA A 304 3.70 6.94 17.82
CA ALA A 304 4.36 5.96 16.96
C ALA A 304 3.46 5.50 15.80
N LEU A 305 2.13 5.70 15.88
CA LEU A 305 1.14 5.26 14.89
C LEU A 305 1.21 3.74 14.61
N VAL A 306 1.47 2.96 15.65
CA VAL A 306 1.57 1.49 15.57
C VAL A 306 0.52 0.82 16.46
N PRO A 307 0.00 -0.37 16.07
CA PRO A 307 -0.94 -1.11 16.90
C PRO A 307 -0.33 -1.47 18.26
N ILE A 308 -1.12 -1.28 19.32
CA ILE A 308 -0.85 -1.70 20.70
C ILE A 308 -1.65 -2.96 21.00
N ARG A 309 -2.93 -2.99 20.61
CA ARG A 309 -3.84 -4.11 20.87
C ARG A 309 -4.85 -4.25 19.74
N ILE A 310 -5.22 -5.47 19.41
CA ILE A 310 -6.32 -5.76 18.48
C ILE A 310 -7.22 -6.83 19.09
N GLU A 311 -8.52 -6.57 19.14
CA GLU A 311 -9.53 -7.58 19.45
C GLU A 311 -10.21 -8.00 18.15
N ALA A 312 -10.29 -9.31 17.91
CA ALA A 312 -10.82 -9.87 16.68
C ALA A 312 -12.14 -10.63 16.95
N TYR A 313 -13.19 -10.26 16.23
CA TYR A 313 -14.55 -10.73 16.46
C TYR A 313 -15.13 -11.49 15.26
N ALA A 314 -15.96 -12.49 15.57
CA ALA A 314 -16.81 -13.16 14.59
C ALA A 314 -17.98 -12.26 14.17
N ALA A 315 -18.66 -12.61 13.07
CA ALA A 315 -19.87 -11.92 12.62
C ALA A 315 -21.00 -11.94 13.66
N SER A 316 -21.01 -12.94 14.55
CA SER A 316 -21.95 -13.04 15.68
C SER A 316 -21.66 -12.07 16.83
N GLY A 317 -20.55 -11.32 16.77
CA GLY A 317 -20.07 -10.48 17.87
C GLY A 317 -19.25 -11.22 18.93
N LEU A 318 -19.00 -12.53 18.74
CA LEU A 318 -18.15 -13.32 19.64
C LEU A 318 -16.68 -12.90 19.51
N LEU A 319 -16.03 -12.57 20.64
CA LEU A 319 -14.58 -12.34 20.69
C LEU A 319 -13.84 -13.65 20.43
N ILE A 320 -13.15 -13.73 19.30
CA ILE A 320 -12.38 -14.92 18.92
C ILE A 320 -11.01 -14.87 19.60
N LYS A 321 -10.28 -13.76 19.50
CA LYS A 321 -8.94 -13.61 20.08
C LYS A 321 -8.51 -12.16 20.26
N THR A 322 -7.52 -11.96 21.12
CA THR A 322 -6.87 -10.68 21.38
C THR A 322 -5.40 -10.77 21.01
N LEU A 323 -4.90 -9.76 20.31
CA LEU A 323 -3.51 -9.56 19.93
C LEU A 323 -2.96 -8.41 20.75
N ASN A 324 -1.81 -8.62 21.38
CA ASN A 324 -1.11 -7.63 22.18
C ASN A 324 0.28 -7.40 21.57
N TYR A 325 0.55 -6.16 21.21
CA TYR A 325 1.80 -5.74 20.60
C TYR A 325 2.69 -5.10 21.67
N SER A 326 3.96 -5.47 21.68
CA SER A 326 4.92 -4.96 22.66
C SER A 326 6.31 -4.81 22.06
N LYS A 327 7.21 -4.22 22.86
CA LYS A 327 8.63 -4.01 22.51
C LYS A 327 8.77 -3.21 21.21
N VAL A 328 8.21 -2.00 21.18
CA VAL A 328 8.42 -1.06 20.06
C VAL A 328 9.91 -0.85 19.88
N LYS A 329 10.39 -1.08 18.66
CA LYS A 329 11.80 -0.99 18.31
C LYS A 329 11.95 -0.17 17.03
N ASP A 330 12.96 0.69 17.01
CA ASP A 330 13.45 1.31 15.79
C ASP A 330 14.37 0.31 15.07
N PHE A 331 13.98 -0.06 13.85
CA PHE A 331 14.75 -0.94 12.98
C PHE A 331 15.69 -0.18 12.03
N GLY A 332 15.77 1.15 12.17
CA GLY A 332 16.49 2.06 11.30
C GLY A 332 15.66 2.45 10.07
N ASN A 333 16.13 3.46 9.33
CA ASN A 333 15.47 3.99 8.12
C ASN A 333 14.02 4.44 8.35
N GLY A 334 13.70 4.94 9.55
CA GLY A 334 12.35 5.41 9.91
C GLY A 334 11.34 4.29 10.20
N ILE A 335 11.76 3.02 10.26
CA ILE A 335 10.88 1.89 10.54
C ILE A 335 10.82 1.66 12.06
N VAL A 336 9.84 2.27 12.71
CA VAL A 336 9.52 2.02 14.12
C VAL A 336 8.29 1.12 14.20
N ARG A 337 8.42 -0.06 14.83
CA ARG A 337 7.30 -0.99 14.98
C ARG A 337 7.42 -1.93 16.19
N PRO A 338 6.32 -2.52 16.67
CA PRO A 338 6.38 -3.58 17.67
C PRO A 338 7.20 -4.78 17.18
N ALA A 339 8.17 -5.21 17.99
CA ALA A 339 9.00 -6.37 17.69
C ALA A 339 8.39 -7.69 18.19
N MET A 340 7.32 -7.63 18.98
CA MET A 340 6.65 -8.78 19.57
C MET A 340 5.12 -8.65 19.47
N LEU A 341 4.48 -9.75 19.10
CA LEU A 341 3.03 -9.93 19.10
C LEU A 341 2.71 -11.17 19.93
N GLU A 342 1.85 -11.03 20.92
CA GLU A 342 1.32 -12.12 21.72
C GLU A 342 -0.18 -12.20 21.52
N THR A 343 -0.70 -13.42 21.46
CA THR A 343 -2.13 -13.62 21.23
C THR A 343 -2.69 -14.61 22.23
N ASP A 344 -3.90 -14.31 22.69
CA ASP A 344 -4.70 -15.11 23.60
C ASP A 344 -6.16 -15.18 23.12
N SER A 345 -6.91 -16.18 23.56
CA SER A 345 -8.32 -16.36 23.19
C SER A 345 -9.16 -16.78 24.39
N PRO A 346 -10.36 -16.18 24.56
CA PRO A 346 -11.31 -16.66 25.56
C PRO A 346 -11.86 -18.06 25.22
N LEU A 347 -11.82 -18.48 23.95
CA LEU A 347 -12.34 -19.76 23.46
C LEU A 347 -11.36 -20.92 23.68
N HIS A 348 -10.05 -20.63 23.71
CA HIS A 348 -8.99 -21.62 23.82
C HIS A 348 -8.10 -21.33 25.03
N LYS A 349 -8.66 -21.47 26.24
CA LYS A 349 -7.93 -21.23 27.50
C LYS A 349 -6.65 -22.08 27.58
N GLY A 350 -5.54 -21.43 27.92
CA GLY A 350 -4.22 -22.06 28.05
C GLY A 350 -3.38 -22.07 26.77
N TYR A 351 -3.97 -21.86 25.59
CA TYR A 351 -3.21 -21.68 24.36
C TYR A 351 -2.61 -20.27 24.29
N LYS A 352 -1.37 -20.16 23.81
CA LYS A 352 -0.71 -18.89 23.52
C LYS A 352 0.02 -18.96 22.19
N SER A 353 0.05 -17.86 21.45
CA SER A 353 0.88 -17.73 20.26
C SER A 353 1.72 -16.46 20.35
N VAL A 354 3.02 -16.59 20.12
CA VAL A 354 3.98 -15.49 20.14
C VAL A 354 4.62 -15.38 18.77
N MET A 355 4.70 -14.16 18.25
CA MET A 355 5.43 -13.82 17.04
C MET A 355 6.49 -12.77 17.34
N LEU A 356 7.71 -13.03 16.91
CA LEU A 356 8.83 -12.11 17.04
C LEU A 356 9.28 -11.63 15.66
N PHE A 357 9.56 -10.34 15.55
CA PHE A 357 10.08 -9.70 14.35
C PHE A 357 11.54 -9.30 14.56
N SER A 358 12.40 -9.61 13.59
CA SER A 358 13.81 -9.22 13.61
C SER A 358 14.33 -8.90 12.21
N GLY A 359 15.39 -8.10 12.15
CA GLY A 359 16.10 -7.79 10.90
C GLY A 359 15.22 -7.19 9.81
N VAL A 360 14.26 -6.32 10.20
CA VAL A 360 13.40 -5.63 9.24
C VAL A 360 14.25 -4.65 8.44
N ARG A 361 14.33 -4.84 7.12
CA ARG A 361 15.17 -4.00 6.24
C ARG A 361 14.41 -3.66 4.96
N PRO A 362 14.52 -2.42 4.45
CA PRO A 362 14.07 -2.10 3.11
C PRO A 362 14.82 -2.95 2.07
N ARG A 363 14.12 -3.59 1.13
CA ARG A 363 14.75 -4.28 -0.01
C ARG A 363 13.86 -4.18 -1.23
N ASP A 364 14.37 -3.59 -2.30
CA ASP A 364 13.68 -3.58 -3.57
C ASP A 364 13.72 -4.96 -4.23
N LEU A 365 12.56 -5.44 -4.70
CA LEU A 365 12.40 -6.78 -5.25
C LEU A 365 11.59 -6.71 -6.55
N SER A 366 12.04 -7.44 -7.57
CA SER A 366 11.33 -7.58 -8.84
C SER A 366 9.98 -8.27 -8.62
N ASP A 367 9.02 -8.04 -9.52
CA ASP A 367 7.74 -8.75 -9.46
C ASP A 367 7.88 -10.25 -9.70
N GLU A 368 8.95 -10.69 -10.37
CA GLU A 368 9.26 -12.10 -10.61
C GLU A 368 9.39 -12.88 -9.30
N VAL A 369 9.93 -12.26 -8.24
CA VAL A 369 10.03 -12.85 -6.90
C VAL A 369 8.67 -13.30 -6.37
N PHE A 370 7.60 -12.60 -6.76
CA PHE A 370 6.22 -12.86 -6.36
C PHE A 370 5.48 -13.64 -7.44
N SER A 371 6.11 -14.68 -7.98
CA SER A 371 5.51 -15.58 -8.97
C SER A 371 5.52 -17.03 -8.49
N LEU A 372 4.57 -17.83 -9.01
CA LEU A 372 4.50 -19.25 -8.71
C LEU A 372 5.77 -20.00 -9.11
N SER A 373 6.38 -19.60 -10.24
CA SER A 373 7.63 -20.18 -10.74
C SER A 373 8.83 -19.86 -9.85
N PHE A 374 8.82 -18.73 -9.14
CA PHE A 374 9.92 -18.34 -8.27
C PHE A 374 9.88 -19.03 -6.90
N MET A 375 8.75 -19.64 -6.51
CA MET A 375 8.63 -20.29 -5.19
C MET A 375 9.68 -21.39 -4.95
N SER A 376 10.10 -22.11 -5.99
CA SER A 376 11.18 -23.11 -5.89
C SER A 376 12.57 -22.49 -5.65
N LYS A 377 12.74 -21.23 -6.04
CA LYS A 377 13.97 -20.43 -5.90
C LYS A 377 13.95 -19.51 -4.68
N ALA A 378 12.92 -19.59 -3.84
CA ALA A 378 12.76 -18.72 -2.68
C ALA A 378 14.00 -18.70 -1.74
N GLY A 379 14.80 -19.78 -1.73
CA GLY A 379 16.07 -19.85 -1.01
C GLY A 379 17.10 -18.81 -1.42
N GLU A 380 17.14 -18.46 -2.72
CA GLU A 380 18.07 -17.50 -3.32
C GLU A 380 17.87 -16.08 -2.76
N LEU A 381 16.70 -15.76 -2.20
CA LEU A 381 16.40 -14.44 -1.63
C LEU A 381 17.20 -14.11 -0.36
N ARG A 382 17.90 -15.10 0.20
CA ARG A 382 18.73 -14.94 1.39
C ARG A 382 20.20 -14.76 1.07
N GLU A 383 20.59 -15.04 -0.16
CA GLU A 383 21.89 -14.70 -0.73
C GLU A 383 21.87 -13.21 -1.14
#